data_AF-A0A136WGD0-F1
#
_entry.id   AF-A0A136WGD0-F1
#
_cell.length_a   1.000
_cell.length_b   1.000
_cell.length_c   1.000
_cell.angle_alpha   90.00
_cell.angle_beta   90.00
_cell.angle_gamma   90.00
#
_symmetry.space_group_name_H-M   'P 1'
#
loop_
_entity.id
_entity.type
_entity.pdbx_description
1 polymer ?
#
loop_
_entity_poly.entity_id
_entity_poly.type
_entity_poly.pdbx_seq_one_letter_code
_entity_poly.pdbx_strand_id
1 'polypeptide(L)' 'MKKMILGASMLLSGMIGFVGLIIACVNKVQAGAISTVIGCLRGSDYIFAAIFMILAIVGLFIEIIEAKREG' A
#
# COMPACT_ATOMS: atom_id res chain seq x y z
N MET A 1 13.61 -15.65 10.37
CA MET A 1 13.31 -14.56 11.35
C MET A 1 13.65 -13.12 10.92
N LYS A 2 14.92 -12.67 10.81
CA LYS A 2 15.22 -11.23 10.48
C LYS A 2 14.59 -10.74 9.17
N LYS A 3 14.58 -11.59 8.14
CA LYS A 3 14.00 -11.28 6.82
C LYS A 3 12.46 -11.31 6.84
N MET A 4 11.88 -12.15 7.69
CA MET A 4 10.43 -12.21 7.92
C MET A 4 9.92 -10.89 8.52
N ILE A 5 10.61 -10.37 9.55
CA ILE A 5 10.27 -9.07 10.17
C ILE A 5 10.42 -7.92 9.16
N LEU A 6 11.45 -7.98 8.31
CA LEU A 6 11.64 -7.00 7.24
C LEU A 6 10.53 -7.07 6.17
N GLY A 7 10.13 -8.27 5.75
CA GLY A 7 9.01 -8.47 4.84
C GLY A 7 7.70 -7.94 5.41
N ALA A 8 7.38 -8.32 6.65
CA ALA A 8 6.16 -7.89 7.35
C ALA A 8 6.11 -6.36 7.53
N SER A 9 7.22 -5.73 7.92
CA SER A 9 7.29 -4.27 8.07
C SER A 9 7.18 -3.52 6.72
N MET A 10 7.76 -4.04 5.64
CA MET A 10 7.56 -3.49 4.29
C MET A 10 6.11 -3.66 3.82
N LEU A 11 5.50 -4.81 4.10
CA LEU A 11 4.10 -5.07 3.77
C LEU A 11 3.17 -4.10 4.50
N LEU A 12 3.33 -3.99 5.82
CA LEU A 12 2.54 -3.11 6.67
C LEU A 12 2.71 -1.64 6.27
N SER A 13 3.93 -1.19 6.02
CA SER A 13 4.18 0.20 5.61
C SER A 13 3.56 0.54 4.26
N GLY A 14 3.63 -0.37 3.28
CA GLY A 14 2.95 -0.23 2.00
C GLY A 14 1.42 -0.15 2.16
N MET A 15 0.84 -1.04 2.96
CA MET A 15 -0.62 -1.05 3.21
C MET A 15 -1.10 0.20 3.95
N ILE A 16 -0.40 0.62 5.00
CA ILE A 16 -0.74 1.83 5.77
C ILE A 16 -0.64 3.07 4.88
N GLY A 17 0.41 3.18 4.06
CA GLY A 17 0.55 4.29 3.12
C GLY A 17 -0.59 4.34 2.09
N PHE A 18 -0.99 3.19 1.57
CA PHE A 18 -2.12 3.09 0.63
C PHE A 18 -3.46 3.49 1.27
N VAL A 19 -3.73 3.05 2.50
CA VAL A 19 -4.92 3.45 3.26
C VAL A 19 -4.93 4.95 3.54
N GLY A 20 -3.80 5.54 3.90
CA GLY A 20 -3.66 6.99 4.08
C GLY A 20 -4.02 7.76 2.80
N LEU A 21 -3.64 7.24 1.64
CA LEU A 21 -3.97 7.80 0.33
C LEU A 21 -5.47 7.72 0.02
N ILE A 22 -6.13 6.61 0.38
CA ILE A 22 -7.59 6.47 0.28
C ILE A 22 -8.30 7.48 1.18
N ILE A 23 -7.87 7.64 2.44
CA ILE A 23 -8.45 8.61 3.37
C ILE A 23 -8.28 10.04 2.85
N ALA A 24 -7.08 10.38 2.36
CA ALA A 24 -6.81 11.67 1.76
C ALA A 24 -7.70 11.93 0.54
N CYS A 25 -7.98 10.89 -0.23
CA CYS A 25 -8.89 10.98 -1.36
C CYS A 25 -10.35 11.19 -0.92
N VAL A 26 -10.86 10.44 0.05
CA VAL A 26 -12.22 10.64 0.60
C VAL A 26 -12.41 12.07 1.10
N ASN A 27 -11.40 12.65 1.74
CA ASN A 27 -11.45 14.03 2.23
C ASN A 27 -11.48 15.10 1.11
N LYS A 28 -11.16 14.75 -0.15
CA LYS A 28 -11.26 15.66 -1.29
C LYS A 28 -12.58 15.55 -2.06
N VAL A 29 -13.36 14.51 -1.82
CA VAL A 29 -14.66 14.33 -2.48
C VAL A 29 -15.69 15.20 -1.78
N GLN A 30 -16.48 15.95 -2.56
CA GLN A 30 -17.56 16.77 -2.03
C GLN A 30 -18.59 15.89 -1.30
N ALA A 31 -19.08 16.34 -0.14
CA ALA A 31 -20.07 15.59 0.63
C ALA A 31 -21.31 15.28 -0.22
N GLY A 32 -21.67 13.98 -0.31
CA GLY A 32 -22.78 13.49 -1.14
C GLY A 32 -22.41 13.11 -2.58
N ALA A 33 -21.18 13.38 -3.02
CA ALA A 33 -20.68 12.90 -4.31
C ALA A 33 -20.05 11.51 -4.18
N ILE A 34 -20.20 10.69 -5.23
CA ILE A 34 -19.54 9.39 -5.34
C ILE A 34 -18.39 9.56 -6.33
N SER A 35 -17.18 9.21 -5.90
CA SER A 35 -15.99 9.19 -6.75
C SER A 35 -15.25 7.88 -6.57
N THR A 36 -14.48 7.50 -7.59
CA THR A 36 -13.55 6.38 -7.47
C THR A 36 -12.23 6.88 -6.89
N VAL A 37 -11.52 6.01 -6.16
CA VAL A 37 -10.18 6.34 -5.64
C VAL A 37 -9.28 6.80 -6.80
N ILE A 38 -9.29 6.07 -7.92
CA ILE A 38 -8.52 6.41 -9.12
C ILE A 38 -8.91 7.79 -9.67
N GLY A 39 -10.19 8.11 -9.79
CA GLY A 39 -10.66 9.41 -10.31
C GLY A 39 -10.26 10.62 -9.44
N CYS A 40 -9.81 10.37 -8.22
CA CYS A 40 -9.48 11.36 -7.21
C CYS A 40 -7.96 11.52 -6.99
N LEU A 41 -7.15 10.55 -7.43
CA LEU A 41 -5.71 10.70 -7.55
C LEU A 41 -5.37 11.66 -8.69
N ARG A 42 -4.50 12.65 -8.45
CA ARG A 42 -4.03 13.58 -9.48
C ARG A 42 -2.51 13.56 -9.58
N GLY A 43 -1.98 13.46 -10.80
CA GLY A 43 -0.56 13.63 -11.12
C GLY A 43 0.36 12.80 -10.21
N SER A 44 0.99 13.46 -9.24
CA SER A 44 1.92 12.86 -8.27
C SER A 44 1.30 11.80 -7.37
N ASP A 45 -0.01 11.84 -7.12
CA ASP A 45 -0.67 10.88 -6.20
C ASP A 45 -0.59 9.44 -6.73
N TYR A 46 -0.56 9.26 -8.06
CA TYR A 46 -0.34 7.96 -8.71
C TYR A 46 1.04 7.37 -8.41
N ILE A 47 2.06 8.23 -8.28
CA ILE A 47 3.42 7.81 -7.97
C ILE A 47 3.47 7.27 -6.54
N PHE A 48 2.85 7.98 -5.59
CA PHE A 48 2.78 7.51 -4.21
C PHE A 48 1.98 6.20 -4.08
N ALA A 49 0.85 6.09 -4.76
CA ALA A 49 0.06 4.86 -4.78
C ALA A 49 0.85 3.68 -5.37
N ALA A 50 1.60 3.90 -6.45
CA ALA A 50 2.47 2.89 -7.04
C ALA A 50 3.59 2.47 -6.08
N ILE A 51 4.25 3.42 -5.40
CA ILE A 51 5.32 3.13 -4.43
C ILE A 51 4.77 2.28 -3.27
N PHE A 52 3.61 2.64 -2.71
CA PHE A 52 3.00 1.87 -1.62
C PHE A 52 2.59 0.46 -2.05
N MET A 53 2.05 0.31 -3.27
CA MET A 53 1.75 -1.00 -3.85
C MET A 53 3.02 -1.85 -4.04
N ILE A 54 4.11 -1.26 -4.57
CA ILE A 54 5.37 -1.97 -4.76
C ILE A 54 5.94 -2.43 -3.41
N LEU A 55 5.95 -1.56 -2.40
CA LEU A 55 6.41 -1.92 -1.05
C LEU A 55 5.62 -3.09 -0.47
N ALA A 56 4.29 -3.07 -0.64
CA ALA A 56 3.45 -4.15 -0.17
C ALA A 56 3.69 -5.47 -0.90
N ILE A 57 3.82 -5.43 -2.23
CA ILE A 57 4.11 -6.62 -3.04
C ILE A 57 5.48 -7.19 -2.69
N VAL A 58 6.52 -6.35 -2.59
CA VAL A 58 7.88 -6.79 -2.24
C VAL A 58 7.91 -7.39 -0.83
N GLY A 59 7.23 -6.75 0.14
CA GLY A 59 7.08 -7.28 1.49
C GLY A 59 6.43 -8.66 1.52
N LEU A 60 5.33 -8.83 0.75
CA LEU A 60 4.62 -10.09 0.62
C LEU A 60 5.49 -11.18 -0.02
N PHE A 61 6.23 -10.85 -1.08
CA PHE A 61 7.14 -11.80 -1.73
C PHE A 61 8.23 -12.29 -0.77
N ILE A 62 8.82 -11.39 0.03
CA ILE A 62 9.82 -11.75 1.03
C ILE A 62 9.22 -12.68 2.09
N GLU A 63 8.01 -12.37 2.58
CA GLU A 63 7.31 -13.23 3.55
C GLU A 63 7.01 -14.62 2.98
N ILE A 64 6.47 -14.72 1.76
CA ILE A 64 6.15 -16.01 1.12
C ILE A 64 7.43 -16.85 0.95
N ILE A 65 8.53 -16.23 0.52
CA ILE A 65 9.80 -16.94 0.33
C ILE A 65 10.36 -17.45 1.66
N GLU A 66 10.34 -16.62 2.71
CA GLU A 66 10.84 -17.02 4.02
C GLU A 66 9.92 -18.07 4.68
N ALA A 67 8.60 -17.93 4.55
CA ALA A 67 7.63 -18.93 5.03
C ALA A 67 7.82 -20.30 4.35
N LYS A 68 8.12 -20.31 3.04
CA LYS A 68 8.48 -21.55 2.31
C LYS A 68 9.84 -22.12 2.69
N ARG A 69 10.74 -21.30 3.24
CA ARG A 69 12.09 -21.71 3.64
C ARG A 69 12.12 -22.27 5.06
N GLU A 70 11.23 -21.80 5.92
CA GLU A 70 11.09 -22.26 7.31
C GLU A 70 10.15 -23.48 7.45
N GLY A 71 9.40 -23.84 6.41
CA GLY A 71 8.48 -24.99 6.37
C GLY A 71 9.05 -26.27 5.78
#